data_AF-I3SHD3-F1
#
_entry.id   AF-I3SHD3-F1
#
_cell.length_a   1.000
_cell.length_b   1.000
_cell.length_c   1.000
_cell.angle_alpha   90.00
_cell.angle_beta   90.00
_cell.angle_gamma   90.00
#
_symmetry.space_group_name_H-M   'P 1'
#
loop_
_entity.id
_entity.type
_entity.pdbx_description
1 polymer ?
#
loop_
_entity_poly.entity_id
_entity_poly.type
_entity_poly.pdbx_seq_one_letter_code
_entity_poly.pdbx_strand_id
1 'polypeptide(L)'
;MPLTQELEFFASNGFPCPTLQNPSDHLLKTINKDFEQDIEVGLAGTRTIPTTEAIDILLSSYKSSKWNQEVQNEVAILSEKDTNPTYKRREHVGFLNQCLVLTKRSSVNMFRDIGYYWFRLVVYIALGLSIATVFYDLGTTNGSIKDRVSLIMFVSSFITLMTIGGFPSFVEDMKVFERERLNGHYGVTAYVIGNTFSSIPYFLLITIIPGVITYYPPGLRKGYEHFLYFFLFCFLV
;
A
#
# COMPACT_ATOMS: atom_id res chain seq x y z
N MET A 1 12.24 1.47 33.63
CA MET A 1 13.42 1.63 34.50
C MET A 1 14.43 2.50 33.75
N PRO A 2 15.22 3.36 34.39
CA PRO A 2 16.33 4.06 33.76
C PRO A 2 17.49 3.11 33.43
N LEU A 3 18.22 3.36 32.33
CA LEU A 3 19.29 2.50 31.80
C LEU A 3 20.35 2.07 32.84
N THR A 4 20.72 2.96 33.77
CA THR A 4 21.72 2.67 34.81
C THR A 4 21.23 1.64 35.82
N GLN A 5 19.95 1.71 36.19
CA GLN A 5 19.34 0.77 37.11
C GLN A 5 19.12 -0.59 36.42
N GLU A 6 18.83 -0.62 35.12
CA GLU A 6 18.73 -1.86 34.34
C GLU A 6 20.06 -2.63 34.34
N LEU A 7 21.18 -1.95 34.16
CA LEU A 7 22.51 -2.56 34.24
C LEU A 7 22.81 -3.12 35.64
N GLU A 8 22.44 -2.40 36.71
CA GLU A 8 22.57 -2.90 38.08
C GLU A 8 21.68 -4.12 38.34
N PHE A 9 20.46 -4.14 37.80
CA PHE A 9 19.55 -5.27 37.92
C PHE A 9 20.11 -6.52 37.23
N PHE A 10 20.60 -6.40 36.00
CA PHE A 10 21.21 -7.52 35.29
C PHE A 10 22.49 -8.01 35.98
N ALA A 11 23.34 -7.09 36.45
CA ALA A 11 24.53 -7.44 37.23
C ALA A 11 24.18 -8.17 38.55
N SER A 12 23.13 -7.72 39.26
CA SER A 12 22.67 -8.36 40.51
C SER A 12 22.10 -9.77 40.32
N ASN A 13 21.63 -10.08 39.11
CA ASN A 13 21.12 -11.40 38.73
C ASN A 13 22.19 -12.30 38.06
N GLY A 14 23.45 -11.86 38.05
CA GLY A 14 24.58 -12.65 37.54
C GLY A 14 24.99 -12.37 36.10
N PHE A 15 24.41 -11.35 35.46
CA PHE A 15 24.67 -10.96 34.07
C PHE A 15 25.26 -9.53 33.98
N PRO A 16 26.50 -9.30 34.46
CA PRO A 16 27.14 -8.00 34.35
C PRO A 16 27.52 -7.71 32.89
N CYS A 17 27.22 -6.49 32.42
CA CYS A 17 27.64 -6.06 31.08
C CYS A 17 29.17 -5.93 31.01
N PRO A 18 29.84 -6.53 30.02
CA PRO A 18 31.27 -6.34 29.78
C PRO A 18 31.61 -4.88 29.47
N THR A 19 32.79 -4.43 29.90
CA THR A 19 33.26 -3.04 29.74
C THR A 19 33.47 -2.60 28.29
N LEU A 20 33.62 -3.53 27.35
CA LEU A 20 33.83 -3.28 25.92
C LEU A 20 32.61 -3.62 25.05
N GLN A 21 31.45 -3.91 25.66
CA GLN A 21 30.22 -4.23 24.93
C GLN A 21 29.20 -3.10 25.08
N ASN A 22 28.41 -2.86 24.02
CA ASN A 22 27.27 -1.95 24.11
C ASN A 22 26.21 -2.54 25.06
N PRO A 23 25.78 -1.80 26.11
CA PRO A 23 24.74 -2.24 27.04
C PRO A 23 23.46 -2.76 26.38
N SER A 24 22.94 -2.07 25.37
CA SER A 24 21.68 -2.48 24.71
C SER A 24 21.82 -3.80 23.96
N ASP A 25 22.98 -4.02 23.35
CA ASP A 25 23.30 -5.26 22.62
C ASP A 25 23.48 -6.44 23.60
N HIS A 26 24.17 -6.20 24.71
CA HIS A 26 24.34 -7.19 25.78
C HIS A 26 22.99 -7.63 26.36
N LEU A 27 22.14 -6.68 26.75
CA LEU A 27 20.80 -6.96 27.30
C LEU A 27 19.94 -7.75 26.31
N LEU A 28 19.92 -7.34 25.03
CA LEU A 28 19.16 -8.03 23.98
C LEU A 28 19.63 -9.47 23.82
N LYS A 29 20.96 -9.70 23.84
CA LYS A 29 21.54 -11.03 23.75
C LYS A 29 21.17 -11.91 24.95
N THR A 30 21.09 -11.33 26.15
CA THR A 30 20.72 -12.07 27.37
C THR A 30 19.25 -12.52 27.37
N ILE A 31 18.35 -11.76 26.75
CA ILE A 31 16.89 -12.02 26.80
C ILE A 31 16.31 -12.64 25.52
N ASN A 32 17.09 -12.73 24.44
CA ASN A 32 16.60 -13.21 23.15
C ASN A 32 17.03 -14.66 22.87
N LYS A 33 16.03 -15.53 22.73
CA LYS A 33 16.20 -16.97 22.48
C LYS A 33 16.78 -17.29 21.10
N ASP A 34 16.72 -16.36 20.14
CA ASP A 34 17.22 -16.56 18.77
C ASP A 34 18.76 -16.57 18.70
N PHE A 35 19.44 -16.04 19.72
CA PHE A 35 20.89 -16.15 19.85
C PHE A 35 21.21 -17.46 20.59
N GLU A 36 21.42 -18.56 19.85
CA GLU A 36 21.91 -19.85 20.36
C GLU A 36 23.38 -19.72 20.84
N GLN A 37 23.61 -19.01 21.93
CA GLN A 37 24.89 -18.97 22.62
C GLN A 37 24.67 -19.15 24.12
N ASP A 38 25.42 -20.07 24.71
CA ASP A 38 25.47 -20.21 26.15
C ASP A 38 25.96 -18.89 26.76
N ILE A 39 25.15 -18.31 27.66
CA ILE A 39 25.46 -17.02 28.28
C ILE A 39 26.45 -17.27 29.41
N GLU A 40 27.57 -16.56 29.38
CA GLU A 40 28.55 -16.55 30.45
C GLU A 40 27.99 -15.80 31.68
N VAL A 41 27.93 -16.49 32.81
CA VAL A 41 27.43 -15.99 34.09
C VAL A 41 28.59 -15.67 35.04
N GLY A 42 28.55 -14.47 35.63
CA GLY A 42 29.53 -13.98 36.59
C GLY A 42 30.69 -13.20 35.98
N LEU A 43 31.52 -12.57 36.84
CA LEU A 43 32.58 -11.62 36.46
C LEU A 43 33.72 -12.23 35.60
N ALA A 44 33.75 -13.55 35.41
CA ALA A 44 34.85 -14.29 34.76
C ALA A 44 34.41 -15.53 33.95
N GLY A 45 33.14 -15.65 33.55
CA GLY A 45 32.66 -16.76 32.71
C GLY A 45 32.59 -18.13 33.41
N THR A 46 32.41 -18.15 34.73
CA THR A 46 32.46 -19.35 35.57
C THR A 46 31.33 -20.38 35.36
N ARG A 47 30.24 -20.00 34.69
CA ARG A 47 29.12 -20.89 34.34
C ARG A 47 28.52 -20.46 33.01
N THR A 48 28.36 -21.38 32.08
CA THR A 48 27.54 -21.21 30.89
C THR A 48 26.15 -21.75 31.18
N ILE A 49 25.13 -20.90 31.04
CA ILE A 49 23.73 -21.32 31.15
C ILE A 49 23.01 -21.06 29.83
N PRO A 50 22.00 -21.89 29.49
CA PRO A 50 21.18 -21.64 28.32
C PRO A 50 20.35 -20.37 28.52
N THR A 51 20.13 -19.64 27.43
CA THR A 51 19.36 -18.38 27.40
C THR A 51 17.96 -18.52 28.00
N THR A 52 17.34 -19.69 27.91
CA THR A 52 16.04 -19.97 28.52
C THR A 52 16.07 -19.90 30.04
N GLU A 53 17.11 -20.42 30.68
CA GLU A 53 17.26 -20.38 32.14
C GLU A 53 17.59 -18.95 32.61
N ALA A 54 18.41 -18.21 31.85
CA ALA A 54 18.68 -16.80 32.11
C ALA A 54 17.40 -15.96 32.09
N ILE A 55 16.52 -16.19 31.11
CA ILE A 55 15.22 -15.52 31.01
C ILE A 55 14.34 -15.85 32.23
N ASP A 56 14.29 -17.10 32.68
CA ASP A 56 13.47 -17.50 33.83
C ASP A 56 13.97 -16.89 35.16
N ILE A 57 15.30 -16.82 35.34
CA ILE A 57 15.92 -16.14 36.49
C ILE A 57 15.56 -14.64 36.47
N LEU A 58 15.75 -13.97 35.33
CA LEU A 58 15.44 -12.55 35.19
C LEU A 58 13.94 -12.28 35.37
N LEU A 59 13.06 -13.15 34.87
CA LEU A 59 11.61 -13.01 34.99
C LEU A 59 11.13 -13.17 36.44
N SER A 60 11.66 -14.15 37.16
CA SER A 60 11.32 -14.38 38.57
C SER A 60 11.84 -13.25 39.48
N SER A 61 13.06 -12.77 39.21
CA SER A 61 13.64 -11.61 39.88
C SER A 61 12.85 -10.32 39.60
N TYR A 62 12.45 -10.09 38.35
CA TYR A 62 11.64 -8.93 37.99
C TYR A 62 10.27 -8.96 38.67
N LYS A 63 9.57 -10.11 38.65
CA LYS A 63 8.25 -10.26 39.28
C LYS A 63 8.26 -9.99 40.78
N SER A 64 9.31 -10.40 41.47
CA SER A 64 9.50 -10.19 42.92
C SER A 64 10.10 -8.83 43.28
N SER A 65 10.61 -8.09 42.29
CA SER A 65 11.20 -6.78 42.51
C SER A 65 10.18 -5.69 42.83
N LYS A 66 10.65 -4.63 43.49
CA LYS A 66 9.89 -3.41 43.75
C LYS A 66 9.43 -2.72 42.45
N TRP A 67 10.16 -2.91 41.35
CA TRP A 67 9.88 -2.29 40.06
C TRP A 67 8.59 -2.79 39.44
N ASN A 68 8.34 -4.10 39.51
CA ASN A 68 7.08 -4.67 39.05
C ASN A 68 5.91 -4.15 39.89
N GLN A 69 6.08 -4.03 41.21
CA GLN A 69 5.04 -3.47 42.08
C GLN A 69 4.73 -2.01 41.76
N GLU A 70 5.75 -1.19 41.50
CA GLU A 70 5.57 0.21 41.11
C GLU A 70 4.79 0.35 39.79
N VAL A 71 5.18 -0.43 38.77
CA VAL A 71 4.49 -0.42 37.47
C VAL A 71 3.04 -0.89 37.60
N GLN A 72 2.78 -1.93 38.41
CA GLN A 72 1.42 -2.41 38.65
C GLN A 72 0.57 -1.37 39.37
N ASN A 73 1.15 -0.64 40.33
CA ASN A 73 0.46 0.46 41.02
C ASN A 73 0.17 1.62 40.05
N GLU A 74 1.13 2.05 39.22
CA GLU A 74 0.90 3.08 38.21
C GLU A 74 -0.20 2.68 37.22
N VAL A 75 -0.18 1.44 36.73
CA VAL A 75 -1.22 0.92 35.83
C VAL A 75 -2.60 0.91 36.51
N ALA A 76 -2.69 0.52 37.78
CA ALA A 76 -3.94 0.55 38.53
C ALA A 76 -4.47 1.98 38.71
N ILE A 77 -3.60 2.95 39.05
CA ILE A 77 -3.96 4.37 39.18
C ILE A 77 -4.44 4.94 37.84
N LEU A 78 -3.77 4.61 36.74
CA LEU A 78 -4.16 5.05 35.40
C LEU A 78 -5.49 4.43 34.97
N SER A 79 -5.72 3.15 35.28
CA SER A 79 -6.96 2.44 34.98
C SER A 79 -8.18 3.05 35.69
N GLU A 80 -8.04 3.45 36.96
CA GLU A 80 -9.12 4.15 37.69
C GLU A 80 -9.36 5.58 37.14
N LYS A 81 -8.30 6.26 36.73
CA LYS A 81 -8.35 7.64 36.22
C LYS A 81 -8.96 7.73 34.81
N ASP A 82 -8.95 6.66 34.03
CA ASP A 82 -9.45 6.63 32.64
C ASP A 82 -10.98 6.43 32.51
N THR A 83 -11.74 6.70 33.57
CA THR A 83 -13.22 6.66 33.54
C THR A 83 -13.81 7.79 32.66
N ASN A 84 -13.02 8.81 32.31
CA ASN A 84 -13.38 9.84 31.34
C ASN A 84 -12.22 10.08 30.38
N PRO A 85 -12.14 9.35 29.24
CA PRO A 85 -11.14 9.61 28.23
C PRO A 85 -11.39 11.00 27.65
N THR A 86 -10.71 12.02 28.19
CA THR A 86 -10.62 13.37 27.61
C THR A 86 -9.59 13.38 26.49
N TYR A 87 -9.49 12.28 25.73
CA TYR A 87 -8.86 12.33 24.43
C TYR A 87 -9.79 13.20 23.58
N LYS A 88 -9.32 14.41 23.24
CA LYS A 88 -9.91 15.20 22.16
C LYS A 88 -10.01 14.28 20.96
N ARG A 89 -11.19 13.71 20.73
CA ARG A 89 -11.52 12.98 19.51
C ARG A 89 -11.17 13.96 18.40
N ARG A 90 -10.08 13.68 17.65
CA ARG A 90 -9.69 14.50 16.50
C ARG A 90 -10.96 14.68 15.68
N GLU A 91 -11.46 15.92 15.60
CA GLU A 91 -12.64 16.23 14.81
C GLU A 91 -12.32 15.78 13.40
N HIS A 92 -12.97 14.69 12.99
CA HIS A 92 -12.81 14.18 11.65
C HIS A 92 -13.46 15.18 10.73
N VAL A 93 -12.65 15.74 9.82
CA VAL A 93 -13.14 16.53 8.69
C VAL A 93 -14.26 15.74 8.00
N GLY A 94 -15.34 16.40 7.61
CA GLY A 94 -16.49 15.73 7.00
C GLY A 94 -16.09 14.79 5.87
N PHE A 95 -16.73 13.62 5.80
CA PHE A 95 -16.43 12.54 4.85
C PHE A 95 -16.28 13.02 3.40
N LEU A 96 -17.11 13.98 2.98
CA LEU A 96 -17.05 14.56 1.63
C LEU A 96 -15.81 15.42 1.39
N ASN A 97 -15.39 16.21 2.39
CA ASN A 97 -14.17 17.01 2.30
C ASN A 97 -12.92 16.12 2.32
N GLN A 98 -12.93 15.05 3.14
CA GLN A 98 -11.87 14.04 3.10
C GLN A 98 -11.81 13.39 1.72
N CYS A 99 -12.95 12.95 1.17
CA CYS A 99 -13.03 12.38 -0.16
C CYS A 99 -12.52 13.34 -1.24
N LEU A 100 -12.98 14.60 -1.27
CA LEU A 100 -12.53 15.60 -2.25
C LEU A 100 -11.02 15.88 -2.18
N VAL A 101 -10.47 16.02 -0.98
CA VAL A 101 -9.03 16.25 -0.79
C VAL A 101 -8.23 15.02 -1.22
N LEU A 102 -8.70 13.82 -0.87
CA LEU A 102 -8.12 12.55 -1.33
C LEU A 102 -8.19 12.41 -2.85
N THR A 103 -9.32 12.73 -3.49
CA THR A 103 -9.49 12.72 -4.95
C THR A 103 -8.56 13.72 -5.61
N LYS A 104 -8.46 14.94 -5.10
CA LYS A 104 -7.55 15.96 -5.66
C LYS A 104 -6.10 15.52 -5.53
N ARG A 105 -5.71 14.97 -4.38
CA ARG A 105 -4.35 14.45 -4.15
C ARG A 105 -4.05 13.25 -5.04
N SER A 106 -4.97 12.28 -5.11
CA SER A 106 -4.89 11.10 -5.99
C SER A 106 -4.78 11.52 -7.45
N SER A 107 -5.59 12.49 -7.91
CA SER A 107 -5.60 12.93 -9.31
C SER A 107 -4.28 13.62 -9.70
N VAL A 108 -3.73 14.44 -8.81
CA VAL A 108 -2.40 15.04 -9.00
C VAL A 108 -1.30 13.97 -8.98
N ASN A 109 -1.42 12.95 -8.11
CA ASN A 109 -0.48 11.84 -8.07
C ASN A 109 -0.51 11.04 -9.38
N MET A 110 -1.71 10.68 -9.85
CA MET A 110 -1.96 9.99 -11.11
C MET A 110 -1.37 10.74 -12.30
N PHE A 111 -1.55 12.06 -12.34
CA PHE A 111 -1.07 12.89 -13.45
C PHE A 111 0.46 13.06 -13.45
N ARG A 112 1.08 13.10 -12.26
CA ARG A 112 2.54 13.24 -12.09
C ARG A 112 3.28 11.93 -12.26
N ASP A 113 2.59 10.79 -12.13
CA ASP A 113 3.15 9.48 -12.45
C ASP A 113 3.21 9.28 -13.98
N ILE A 114 4.17 9.99 -14.57
CA ILE A 114 4.42 10.04 -16.01
C ILE A 114 4.86 8.67 -16.55
N GLY A 115 5.55 7.88 -15.74
CA GLY A 115 6.11 6.61 -16.20
C GLY A 115 5.05 5.60 -16.62
N TYR A 116 3.96 5.50 -15.85
CA TYR A 116 2.96 4.46 -16.07
C TYR A 116 1.79 4.93 -16.96
N TYR A 117 1.16 6.05 -16.58
CA TYR A 117 -0.07 6.52 -17.22
C TYR A 117 0.19 7.07 -18.63
N TRP A 118 1.26 7.84 -18.82
CA TRP A 118 1.59 8.38 -20.15
C TRP A 118 2.18 7.31 -21.07
N PHE A 119 3.00 6.40 -20.55
CA PHE A 119 3.49 5.28 -21.34
C PHE A 119 2.34 4.42 -21.85
N ARG A 120 1.39 4.09 -20.97
CA ARG A 120 0.19 3.34 -21.36
C ARG A 120 -0.59 4.09 -22.44
N LEU A 121 -0.80 5.39 -22.31
CA LEU A 121 -1.43 6.19 -23.38
C LEU A 121 -0.69 6.09 -24.71
N VAL A 122 0.64 6.18 -24.72
CA VAL A 122 1.47 6.05 -25.93
C VAL A 122 1.28 4.68 -26.59
N VAL A 123 1.27 3.60 -25.80
CA VAL A 123 1.06 2.25 -26.37
C VAL A 123 -0.35 2.10 -26.95
N TYR A 124 -1.38 2.66 -26.29
CA TYR A 124 -2.74 2.68 -26.84
C TYR A 124 -2.83 3.46 -28.16
N ILE A 125 -2.16 4.61 -28.26
CA ILE A 125 -2.08 5.39 -29.51
C ILE A 125 -1.36 4.58 -30.60
N ALA A 126 -0.24 3.94 -30.29
CA ALA A 126 0.52 3.14 -31.25
C ALA A 126 -0.30 1.94 -31.76
N LEU A 127 -1.03 1.24 -30.88
CA LEU A 127 -1.95 0.17 -31.26
C LEU A 127 -3.10 0.70 -32.10
N GLY A 128 -3.69 1.83 -31.70
CA GLY A 128 -4.77 2.47 -32.45
C GLY A 128 -4.35 2.84 -33.87
N LEU A 129 -3.16 3.42 -34.03
CA LEU A 129 -2.57 3.72 -35.34
C LEU A 129 -2.29 2.46 -36.17
N SER A 130 -1.79 1.40 -35.53
CA SER A 130 -1.51 0.13 -36.21
C SER A 130 -2.80 -0.47 -36.78
N ILE A 131 -3.86 -0.54 -35.97
CA ILE A 131 -5.19 -1.01 -36.39
C ILE A 131 -5.78 -0.12 -37.48
N ALA A 132 -5.71 1.20 -37.31
CA ALA A 132 -6.20 2.16 -38.28
C ALA A 132 -5.52 2.04 -39.65
N THR A 133 -4.23 1.68 -39.66
CA THR A 133 -3.45 1.47 -40.89
C THR A 133 -3.82 0.16 -41.56
N VAL A 134 -4.01 -0.92 -40.80
CA VAL A 134 -4.37 -2.25 -41.34
C VAL A 134 -5.77 -2.25 -41.94
N PHE A 135 -6.73 -1.59 -41.29
CA PHE A 135 -8.12 -1.55 -41.72
C PHE A 135 -8.48 -0.25 -42.43
N TYR A 136 -7.53 0.40 -43.10
CA TYR A 136 -7.77 1.67 -43.76
C TYR A 136 -8.83 1.56 -44.87
N ASP A 137 -9.77 2.50 -44.89
CA ASP A 137 -10.85 2.65 -45.88
C ASP A 137 -11.63 1.36 -46.21
N LEU A 138 -12.45 0.90 -45.26
CA LEU A 138 -13.29 -0.27 -45.45
C LEU A 138 -14.43 0.04 -46.43
N GLY A 139 -14.42 -0.65 -47.57
CA GLY A 139 -15.48 -0.59 -48.57
C GLY A 139 -16.86 -1.05 -48.08
N THR A 140 -17.82 -1.12 -49.01
CA THR A 140 -19.22 -1.52 -48.76
C THR A 140 -19.57 -2.92 -49.27
N THR A 141 -18.57 -3.71 -49.63
CA THR A 141 -18.75 -5.06 -50.18
C THR A 141 -19.06 -6.07 -49.05
N ASN A 142 -19.66 -7.21 -49.37
CA ASN A 142 -19.91 -8.30 -48.39
C ASN A 142 -18.64 -8.75 -47.64
N GLY A 143 -17.45 -8.63 -48.26
CA GLY A 143 -16.16 -8.88 -47.60
C GLY A 143 -15.88 -7.88 -46.47
N SER A 144 -16.23 -6.61 -46.67
CA SER A 144 -16.01 -5.53 -45.71
C SER A 144 -16.82 -5.67 -44.43
N ILE A 145 -17.89 -6.47 -44.43
CA ILE A 145 -18.63 -6.81 -43.19
C ILE A 145 -17.74 -7.63 -42.26
N LYS A 146 -17.02 -8.63 -42.79
CA LYS A 146 -16.10 -9.47 -42.00
C LYS A 146 -14.95 -8.63 -41.44
N ASP A 147 -14.41 -7.72 -42.24
CA ASP A 147 -13.31 -6.85 -41.83
C ASP A 147 -13.73 -5.88 -40.71
N ARG A 148 -14.96 -5.34 -40.77
CA ARG A 148 -15.53 -4.51 -39.69
C ARG A 148 -15.72 -5.28 -38.38
N VAL A 149 -16.17 -6.53 -38.47
CA VAL A 149 -16.28 -7.40 -37.28
C VAL A 149 -14.90 -7.70 -36.71
N SER A 150 -13.92 -8.00 -37.56
CA SER A 150 -12.54 -8.24 -37.15
C SER A 150 -11.92 -7.02 -36.46
N LEU A 151 -12.15 -5.81 -37.00
CA LEU A 151 -11.72 -4.56 -36.39
C LEU A 151 -12.23 -4.40 -34.95
N ILE A 152 -13.54 -4.58 -34.73
CA ILE A 152 -14.15 -4.43 -33.39
C ILE A 152 -13.60 -5.48 -32.43
N MET A 153 -13.42 -6.72 -32.89
CA MET A 153 -12.84 -7.81 -32.10
C MET A 153 -11.39 -7.53 -31.70
N PHE A 154 -10.57 -7.01 -32.63
CA PHE A 154 -9.19 -6.60 -32.33
C PHE A 154 -9.15 -5.46 -31.31
N VAL A 155 -9.95 -4.41 -31.51
CA VAL A 155 -10.04 -3.29 -30.56
C VAL A 155 -10.44 -3.79 -29.17
N SER A 156 -11.50 -4.60 -29.07
CA SER A 156 -11.96 -5.17 -27.79
C SER A 156 -10.87 -6.03 -27.13
N SER A 157 -10.19 -6.89 -27.91
CA SER A 157 -9.14 -7.76 -27.39
C SER A 157 -7.94 -6.98 -26.86
N PHE A 158 -7.51 -5.91 -27.55
CA PHE A 158 -6.41 -5.06 -27.09
C PHE A 158 -6.78 -4.27 -25.84
N ILE A 159 -8.02 -3.77 -25.72
CA ILE A 159 -8.50 -3.10 -24.51
C ILE A 159 -8.45 -4.07 -23.32
N THR A 160 -8.99 -5.28 -23.47
CA THR A 160 -8.98 -6.30 -22.40
C THR A 160 -7.55 -6.69 -21.98
N LEU A 161 -6.66 -6.92 -22.94
CA LEU A 161 -5.25 -7.25 -22.64
C LEU A 161 -4.55 -6.11 -21.89
N MET A 162 -4.83 -4.86 -22.26
CA MET A 162 -4.24 -3.70 -21.60
C MET A 162 -4.76 -3.48 -20.18
N THR A 163 -5.99 -3.88 -19.88
CA THR A 163 -6.53 -3.84 -18.52
C THR A 163 -5.71 -4.70 -17.56
N ILE A 164 -5.18 -5.84 -18.03
CA ILE A 164 -4.30 -6.71 -17.23
C ILE A 164 -2.97 -6.00 -16.91
N GLY A 165 -2.44 -5.20 -17.85
CA GLY A 165 -1.26 -4.36 -17.63
C GLY A 165 -1.43 -3.30 -16.52
N GLY A 166 -2.69 -3.04 -16.10
CA GLY A 166 -3.12 -2.25 -14.94
C GLY A 166 -2.60 -2.70 -13.58
N PHE A 167 -2.42 -4.01 -13.44
CA PHE A 167 -2.38 -4.65 -12.14
C PHE A 167 -1.19 -4.29 -11.24
N PRO A 168 0.06 -4.20 -11.75
CA PRO A 168 1.21 -3.89 -10.89
C PRO A 168 1.11 -2.52 -10.19
N SER A 169 0.67 -1.50 -10.92
CA SER A 169 0.47 -0.14 -10.36
C SER A 169 -0.62 -0.15 -9.29
N PHE A 170 -1.71 -0.87 -9.51
CA PHE A 170 -2.76 -1.05 -8.51
C PHE A 170 -2.24 -1.71 -7.21
N VAL A 171 -1.33 -2.68 -7.32
CA VAL A 171 -0.71 -3.33 -6.15
C VAL A 171 0.17 -2.35 -5.37
N GLU A 172 0.88 -1.46 -6.04
CA GLU A 172 1.68 -0.42 -5.38
C GLU A 172 0.80 0.58 -4.61
N ASP A 173 -0.28 1.05 -5.23
CA ASP A 173 -1.25 1.94 -4.56
C ASP A 173 -1.91 1.25 -3.35
N MET A 174 -2.21 -0.04 -3.46
CA MET A 174 -2.81 -0.82 -2.36
C MET A 174 -1.88 -0.92 -1.14
N LYS A 175 -0.56 -1.02 -1.34
CA LYS A 175 0.43 -1.02 -0.24
C LYS A 175 0.45 0.31 0.50
N VAL A 176 0.34 1.42 -0.23
CA VAL A 176 0.28 2.77 0.37
C VAL A 176 -1.03 2.93 1.14
N PHE A 177 -2.15 2.50 0.55
CA PHE A 177 -3.46 2.50 1.18
C PHE A 177 -3.47 1.76 2.52
N GLU A 178 -2.91 0.54 2.55
CA GLU A 178 -2.87 -0.27 3.77
C GLU A 178 -2.12 0.45 4.90
N ARG A 179 -0.98 1.06 4.58
CA ARG A 179 -0.19 1.85 5.54
C ARG A 179 -0.92 3.09 6.03
N GLU A 180 -1.58 3.84 5.16
CA GLU A 180 -2.33 5.05 5.54
C GLU A 180 -3.58 4.72 6.38
N ARG A 181 -4.22 3.56 6.10
CA ARG A 181 -5.35 3.04 6.87
C ARG A 181 -4.94 2.57 8.27
N LEU A 182 -3.81 1.87 8.42
CA LEU A 182 -3.28 1.48 9.73
C LEU A 182 -2.98 2.70 10.62
N ASN A 183 -2.62 3.83 10.00
CA ASN A 183 -2.41 5.10 10.70
C ASN A 183 -3.70 5.91 10.95
N GLY A 184 -4.88 5.38 10.60
CA GLY A 184 -6.18 6.01 10.88
C GLY A 184 -6.51 7.26 10.04
N HIS A 185 -5.91 7.43 8.86
CA HIS A 185 -6.10 8.65 8.06
C HIS A 185 -7.46 8.72 7.33
N TYR A 186 -7.97 7.59 6.82
CA TYR A 186 -9.26 7.55 6.10
C TYR A 186 -9.84 6.13 6.03
N GLY A 187 -11.17 6.04 5.82
CA GLY A 187 -11.90 4.78 5.67
C GLY A 187 -11.87 4.22 4.25
N VAL A 188 -12.16 2.92 4.11
CA VAL A 188 -12.18 2.20 2.82
C VAL A 188 -13.13 2.87 1.82
N THR A 189 -14.33 3.27 2.27
CA THR A 189 -15.36 3.85 1.39
C THR A 189 -14.93 5.20 0.80
N ALA A 190 -14.25 6.04 1.60
CA ALA A 190 -13.76 7.34 1.13
C ALA A 190 -12.67 7.16 0.06
N TYR A 191 -11.79 6.17 0.26
CA TYR A 191 -10.74 5.84 -0.70
C TYR A 191 -11.30 5.31 -2.01
N VAL A 192 -12.20 4.33 -1.96
CA VAL A 192 -12.78 3.73 -3.19
C VAL A 192 -13.48 4.79 -4.03
N ILE A 193 -14.35 5.59 -3.39
CA ILE A 193 -15.07 6.66 -4.10
C ILE A 193 -14.09 7.70 -4.66
N GLY A 194 -13.15 8.18 -3.85
CA GLY A 194 -12.19 9.19 -4.28
C GLY A 194 -11.28 8.72 -5.41
N ASN A 195 -10.82 7.46 -5.33
CA ASN A 195 -9.97 6.85 -6.35
C ASN A 195 -10.74 6.63 -7.67
N THR A 196 -12.00 6.17 -7.61
CA THR A 196 -12.84 6.03 -8.80
C THR A 196 -13.01 7.37 -9.51
N PHE A 197 -13.39 8.43 -8.80
CA PHE A 197 -13.56 9.76 -9.41
C PHE A 197 -12.26 10.34 -9.95
N SER A 198 -11.15 10.10 -9.25
CA SER A 198 -9.81 10.52 -9.68
C SER A 198 -9.38 9.87 -11.00
N SER A 199 -9.79 8.61 -11.23
CA SER A 199 -9.39 7.81 -12.39
C SER A 199 -10.20 8.09 -13.67
N ILE A 200 -11.43 8.61 -13.54
CA ILE A 200 -12.32 8.93 -14.67
C ILE A 200 -11.65 9.77 -15.77
N PRO A 201 -11.03 10.94 -15.48
CA PRO A 201 -10.44 11.78 -16.53
C PRO A 201 -9.33 11.06 -17.31
N TYR A 202 -8.58 10.19 -16.64
CA TYR A 202 -7.54 9.41 -17.29
C TYR A 202 -8.14 8.34 -18.23
N PHE A 203 -9.16 7.60 -17.77
CA PHE A 203 -9.86 6.64 -18.63
C PHE A 203 -10.53 7.33 -19.83
N LEU A 204 -11.14 8.49 -19.64
CA LEU A 204 -11.70 9.27 -20.75
C LEU A 204 -10.63 9.60 -21.79
N LEU A 205 -9.45 10.05 -21.36
CA LEU A 205 -8.35 10.40 -22.27
C LEU A 205 -7.84 9.16 -23.02
N ILE A 206 -7.64 8.05 -22.32
CA ILE A 206 -7.15 6.79 -22.91
C ILE A 206 -8.15 6.14 -23.86
N THR A 207 -9.45 6.43 -23.73
CA THR A 207 -10.47 5.88 -24.62
C THR A 207 -10.76 6.82 -25.80
N ILE A 208 -10.84 8.15 -25.58
CA ILE A 208 -11.16 9.12 -26.64
C ILE A 208 -10.06 9.15 -27.70
N ILE A 209 -8.79 9.31 -27.30
CA ILE A 209 -7.70 9.55 -28.26
C ILE A 209 -7.52 8.37 -29.23
N PRO A 210 -7.21 7.13 -28.76
CA PRO A 210 -7.10 5.99 -29.65
C PRO A 210 -8.45 5.58 -30.25
N GLY A 211 -9.58 5.89 -29.60
CA GLY A 211 -10.92 5.67 -30.15
C GLY A 211 -11.16 6.50 -31.42
N VAL A 212 -10.78 7.78 -31.43
CA VAL A 212 -10.82 8.63 -32.64
C VAL A 212 -9.89 8.06 -33.71
N ILE A 213 -8.68 7.68 -33.35
CA ILE A 213 -7.67 7.14 -34.28
C ILE A 213 -8.16 5.83 -34.92
N THR A 214 -8.85 4.97 -34.19
CA THR A 214 -9.35 3.68 -34.70
C THR A 214 -10.69 3.79 -35.43
N TYR A 215 -11.49 4.82 -35.17
CA TYR A 215 -12.83 4.96 -35.73
C TYR A 215 -12.87 5.65 -37.10
N TYR A 216 -12.13 6.75 -37.26
CA TYR A 216 -12.24 7.58 -38.47
C TYR A 216 -11.49 7.03 -39.69
N PRO A 217 -10.23 6.56 -39.60
CA PRO A 217 -9.46 6.09 -40.76
C PRO A 217 -10.05 4.86 -41.48
N PRO A 218 -10.64 3.86 -40.79
CA PRO A 218 -11.31 2.76 -41.48
C PRO A 218 -12.63 3.15 -42.16
N GLY A 219 -13.09 4.40 -42.03
CA GLY A 219 -14.34 4.83 -42.63
C GLY A 219 -15.57 4.17 -42.01
N LEU A 220 -15.63 4.09 -40.67
CA LEU A 220 -16.85 3.69 -39.98
C LEU A 220 -17.97 4.72 -40.20
N ARG A 221 -19.19 4.36 -39.80
CA ARG A 221 -20.39 5.13 -40.08
C ARG A 221 -20.27 6.56 -39.56
N LYS A 222 -20.18 7.53 -40.46
CA LYS A 222 -20.03 8.94 -40.12
C LYS A 222 -21.26 9.42 -39.32
N GLY A 223 -21.01 10.03 -38.16
CA GLY A 223 -22.04 10.58 -37.28
C GLY A 223 -21.57 10.62 -35.83
N TYR A 224 -21.85 11.74 -35.14
CA TYR A 224 -21.44 11.90 -33.73
C TYR A 224 -22.07 10.84 -32.82
N GLU A 225 -23.34 10.49 -33.07
CA GLU A 225 -24.05 9.47 -32.30
C GLU A 225 -23.37 8.10 -32.40
N HIS A 226 -22.97 7.69 -33.61
CA HIS A 226 -22.31 6.41 -33.84
C HIS A 226 -20.89 6.35 -33.25
N PHE A 227 -20.18 7.48 -33.27
CA PHE A 227 -18.91 7.59 -32.54
C PHE A 227 -19.11 7.48 -31.04
N LEU A 228 -20.16 8.12 -30.49
CA LEU A 228 -20.48 8.05 -29.06
C LEU A 228 -20.80 6.62 -28.62
N TYR A 229 -21.55 5.84 -29.42
CA TYR A 229 -21.77 4.42 -29.16
C TYR A 229 -20.48 3.60 -29.16
N PHE A 230 -19.59 3.84 -30.12
CA PHE A 230 -18.29 3.16 -30.18
C PHE A 230 -17.40 3.54 -28.99
N PHE A 231 -17.39 4.81 -28.60
CA PHE A 231 -16.70 5.31 -27.42
C PHE A 231 -17.23 4.66 -26.14
N LEU A 232 -18.56 4.62 -25.95
CA LEU A 232 -19.18 3.98 -24.79
C LEU A 232 -18.88 2.48 -24.74
N PHE A 233 -18.88 1.80 -25.89
CA PHE A 233 -18.46 0.40 -25.98
C PHE A 233 -17.00 0.25 -25.51
N CYS A 234 -16.07 1.05 -26.02
CA CYS A 234 -14.67 0.98 -25.62
C CYS A 234 -14.40 1.43 -24.18
N PHE A 235 -15.28 2.26 -23.59
CA PHE A 235 -15.18 2.70 -22.20
C PHE A 235 -15.70 1.65 -21.22
N LEU A 236 -16.66 0.82 -21.66
CA LEU A 236 -17.30 -0.20 -20.83
C LEU A 236 -16.57 -1.55 -20.87
N VAL A 237 -15.86 -1.83 -21.96
CA VAL A 237 -14.95 -2.98 -22.14
C VAL A 237 -13.66 -2.75 -21.36
#